data_AF-A0A9E2VWZ4-F1
#
_entry.id   AF-A0A9E2VWZ4-F1
#
_cell.length_a   1.000
_cell.length_b   1.000
_cell.length_c   1.000
_cell.angle_alpha   90.00
_cell.angle_beta   90.00
_cell.angle_gamma   90.00
#
_symmetry.space_group_name_H-M   'P 1'
#
loop_
_entity.id
_entity.type
_entity.pdbx_description
1 polymer ?
#
loop_
_entity_poly.entity_id
_entity_poly.type
_entity_poly.pdbx_seq_one_letter_code
_entity_poly.pdbx_strand_id
1 'polypeptide(L)'
;RARKNLGLMMREGLLKENIDGEALDWAHKRLLGRSEQRKILMMISDGAPVDDSTLSVNAGNYLERHLRHIIEEIETRSPVELIAIGIGHDVTRYYRRAVTIVDAEELGGAITEKLAELFNETHGAAPTRSGRRRLHS
;
A
#
# COMPACT_ATOMS: atom_id res chain seq x y z
N ARG A 1 -2.31 -21.57 21.15
CA ARG A 1 -0.97 -22.04 20.70
C ARG A 1 -0.41 -20.97 19.76
N ALA A 2 0.35 -20.01 20.30
CA ALA A 2 0.95 -18.93 19.50
C ALA A 2 1.91 -19.53 18.46
N ARG A 3 1.81 -19.08 17.21
CA ARG A 3 2.66 -19.57 16.12
C ARG A 3 4.11 -19.18 16.44
N LYS A 4 4.99 -20.18 16.62
CA LYS A 4 6.44 -20.01 16.89
C LYS A 4 7.18 -19.11 15.88
N ASN A 5 6.55 -18.81 14.74
CA ASN A 5 7.13 -18.02 13.67
C ASN A 5 7.13 -16.51 13.94
N LEU A 6 6.28 -15.99 14.84
CA LEU A 6 6.31 -14.56 15.21
C LEU A 6 7.57 -14.20 16.02
N GLY A 7 8.04 -15.10 16.89
CA GLY A 7 9.24 -14.86 17.70
C GLY A 7 10.53 -14.82 16.91
N LEU A 8 10.55 -15.38 15.69
CA LEU A 8 11.69 -15.29 14.78
C LEU A 8 11.81 -13.90 14.16
N MET A 9 10.69 -13.19 13.94
CA MET A 9 10.66 -11.82 13.42
C MET A 9 11.21 -10.79 14.41
N MET A 10 11.30 -11.12 15.71
CA MET A 10 11.82 -10.21 16.75
C MET A 10 13.33 -10.38 17.02
N ARG A 11 14.06 -11.13 16.18
CA ARG A 11 15.50 -11.36 16.37
C ARG A 11 16.28 -10.17 15.79
N GLU A 12 17.18 -9.56 16.57
CA GLU A 12 17.95 -8.33 16.24
C GLU A 12 18.82 -8.35 14.97
N GLY A 13 18.82 -9.44 14.19
CA GLY A 13 19.47 -9.54 12.87
C GLY A 13 18.54 -9.98 11.74
N LEU A 14 17.25 -10.26 12.01
CA LEU A 14 16.26 -10.64 10.99
C LEU A 14 15.43 -9.43 10.51
N LEU A 15 15.44 -8.34 11.29
CA LEU A 15 14.65 -7.11 11.07
C LEU A 15 15.21 -6.17 10.00
N LYS A 16 16.22 -6.61 9.23
CA LYS A 16 16.86 -5.80 8.17
C LYS A 16 16.52 -6.27 6.76
N GLU A 17 15.57 -7.17 6.61
CA GLU A 17 15.25 -7.83 5.34
C GLU A 17 13.80 -7.52 4.93
N ASN A 18 13.59 -6.29 4.46
CA ASN A 18 12.36 -5.75 3.93
C ASN A 18 12.47 -5.58 2.41
N ILE A 19 12.08 -6.61 1.66
CA ILE A 19 12.01 -6.58 0.19
C ILE A 19 10.59 -6.21 -0.27
N ASP A 20 10.07 -5.10 0.27
CA ASP A 20 8.66 -4.69 0.14
C ASP A 20 8.23 -4.49 -1.32
N GLY A 21 9.14 -4.04 -2.20
CA GLY A 21 8.86 -3.89 -3.63
C GLY A 21 8.50 -5.22 -4.31
N GLU A 22 9.24 -6.29 -4.01
CA GLU A 22 8.98 -7.62 -4.55
C GLU A 22 7.71 -8.24 -3.95
N ALA A 23 7.49 -8.04 -2.65
CA ALA A 23 6.27 -8.48 -1.98
C ALA A 23 5.02 -7.83 -2.60
N LEU A 24 5.11 -6.53 -2.89
CA LEU A 24 4.04 -5.75 -3.49
C LEU A 24 3.76 -6.19 -4.94
N ASP A 25 4.80 -6.35 -5.76
CA ASP A 25 4.70 -6.84 -7.14
C ASP A 25 4.08 -8.26 -7.20
N TRP A 26 4.54 -9.16 -6.32
CA TRP A 26 3.99 -10.51 -6.22
C TRP A 26 2.51 -10.51 -5.86
N ALA A 27 2.11 -9.73 -4.85
CA ALA A 27 0.72 -9.62 -4.44
C ALA A 27 -0.15 -9.00 -5.54
N HIS A 28 0.36 -7.97 -6.22
CA HIS A 28 -0.31 -7.30 -7.34
C HIS A 28 -0.57 -8.26 -8.51
N LYS A 29 0.46 -8.99 -8.97
CA LYS A 29 0.32 -9.98 -10.05
C LYS A 29 -0.72 -11.05 -9.75
N ARG A 30 -0.74 -11.55 -8.50
CA ARG A 30 -1.76 -12.52 -8.05
C ARG A 30 -3.15 -11.93 -8.05
N LEU A 31 -3.28 -10.68 -7.61
CA LEU A 31 -4.57 -9.99 -7.57
C LEU A 31 -5.08 -9.65 -8.97
N LEU A 32 -4.21 -9.34 -9.93
CA LEU A 32 -4.61 -9.11 -11.33
C LEU A 32 -5.26 -10.35 -11.97
N GLY A 33 -4.82 -11.56 -11.61
CA GLY A 33 -5.41 -12.81 -12.09
C GLY A 33 -6.81 -13.14 -11.54
N ARG A 34 -7.34 -12.31 -10.63
CA ARG A 34 -8.65 -12.50 -9.99
C ARG A 34 -9.79 -11.93 -10.86
N SER A 35 -10.94 -12.62 -10.88
CA SER A 35 -12.10 -12.24 -11.70
C SER A 35 -12.94 -11.10 -11.10
N GLU A 36 -12.72 -10.77 -9.83
CA GLU A 36 -13.45 -9.72 -9.12
C GLU A 36 -13.29 -8.36 -9.81
N GLN A 37 -14.40 -7.65 -9.97
CA GLN A 37 -14.42 -6.34 -10.65
C GLN A 37 -13.58 -5.31 -9.91
N ARG A 38 -13.71 -5.26 -8.57
CA ARG A 38 -12.97 -4.36 -7.71
C ARG A 38 -11.84 -5.11 -7.02
N LYS A 39 -10.62 -4.58 -7.11
CA LYS A 39 -9.40 -5.19 -6.58
C LYS A 39 -8.70 -4.18 -5.70
N ILE A 40 -8.54 -4.50 -4.43
CA ILE A 40 -7.91 -3.62 -3.44
C ILE A 40 -6.70 -4.35 -2.88
N LEU A 41 -5.55 -3.68 -2.89
CA LEU A 41 -4.31 -4.16 -2.31
C LEU A 41 -3.94 -3.25 -1.14
N MET A 42 -3.95 -3.81 0.07
CA MET A 42 -3.56 -3.12 1.30
C MET A 42 -2.17 -3.58 1.73
N MET A 43 -1.21 -2.66 1.75
CA MET A 43 0.12 -2.86 2.30
C MET A 43 0.13 -2.50 3.78
N ILE A 44 0.71 -3.34 4.63
CA ILE A 44 0.97 -3.03 6.04
C ILE A 44 2.47 -3.22 6.23
N SER A 45 3.20 -2.16 6.56
CA SER A 45 4.66 -2.18 6.69
C SER A 45 5.11 -1.42 7.94
N ASP A 46 6.17 -1.88 8.59
CA ASP A 46 6.75 -1.31 9.81
C ASP A 46 8.09 -0.61 9.55
N GLY A 47 8.49 -0.42 8.29
CA GLY A 47 9.78 0.16 7.98
C GLY A 47 10.00 0.56 6.52
N ALA A 48 11.25 0.90 6.23
CA ALA A 48 11.74 1.15 4.87
C ALA A 48 12.26 -0.16 4.25
N PRO A 49 12.35 -0.24 2.91
CA PRO A 49 12.92 -1.42 2.26
C PRO A 49 14.44 -1.47 2.49
N VAL A 50 14.93 -2.57 3.05
CA VAL A 50 16.33 -2.80 3.45
C VAL A 50 16.62 -4.28 3.24
N ASP A 51 17.81 -4.65 2.74
CA ASP A 51 18.28 -6.04 2.64
C ASP A 51 19.80 -5.99 2.56
N ASP A 52 20.50 -6.57 3.53
CA ASP A 52 21.95 -6.39 3.70
C ASP A 52 22.71 -6.97 2.50
N SER A 53 22.23 -8.09 1.95
CA SER A 53 22.83 -8.74 0.78
C SER A 53 22.71 -7.87 -0.47
N THR A 54 21.53 -7.31 -0.72
CA THR A 54 21.26 -6.42 -1.85
C THR A 54 22.07 -5.13 -1.73
N LEU A 55 22.14 -4.54 -0.53
CA LEU A 55 22.89 -3.31 -0.30
C LEU A 55 24.41 -3.49 -0.42
N SER A 56 24.93 -4.69 -0.16
CA SER A 56 26.37 -4.96 -0.23
C SER A 56 26.97 -4.86 -1.63
N VAL A 57 26.17 -5.06 -2.68
CA VAL A 57 26.62 -5.09 -4.09
C VAL A 57 25.88 -4.12 -5.01
N ASN A 58 24.93 -3.34 -4.49
CA ASN A 58 24.16 -2.36 -5.26
C ASN A 58 24.28 -0.95 -4.67
N ALA A 59 23.77 0.03 -5.41
CA ALA A 59 23.61 1.39 -4.88
C ALA A 59 22.66 1.40 -3.66
N GLY A 60 22.96 2.22 -2.66
CA GLY A 60 22.21 2.23 -1.39
C GLY A 60 20.72 2.57 -1.49
N ASN A 61 20.27 3.16 -2.61
CA ASN A 61 18.86 3.47 -2.88
C ASN A 61 18.18 2.46 -3.83
N TYR A 62 18.81 1.32 -4.13
CA TYR A 62 18.31 0.35 -5.10
C TYR A 62 16.90 -0.15 -4.74
N LEU A 63 16.71 -0.60 -3.50
CA LEU A 63 15.43 -1.13 -3.01
C LEU A 63 14.36 -0.04 -2.90
N GLU A 64 14.74 1.17 -2.48
CA GLU A 64 13.81 2.31 -2.45
C GLU A 64 13.32 2.67 -3.86
N ARG A 65 14.24 2.74 -4.82
CA ARG A 65 13.89 3.01 -6.23
C ARG A 65 12.99 1.92 -6.78
N HIS A 66 13.25 0.66 -6.44
CA HIS A 66 12.39 -0.45 -6.84
C HIS A 66 10.99 -0.33 -6.24
N LEU A 67 10.88 -0.11 -4.92
CA LEU A 67 9.59 0.09 -4.26
C LEU A 67 8.79 1.23 -4.89
N ARG A 68 9.42 2.39 -5.12
CA ARG A 68 8.76 3.54 -5.79
C ARG A 68 8.26 3.20 -7.18
N HIS A 69 9.05 2.46 -7.95
CA HIS A 69 8.68 2.04 -9.30
C HIS A 69 7.43 1.15 -9.29
N ILE A 70 7.38 0.14 -8.41
CA ILE A 70 6.23 -0.76 -8.30
C ILE A 70 4.99 -0.01 -7.82
N ILE A 71 5.12 0.88 -6.83
CA ILE A 71 3.99 1.70 -6.36
C ILE A 71 3.44 2.57 -7.50
N GLU A 72 4.32 3.25 -8.23
CA GLU A 72 3.93 4.08 -9.37
C GLU A 72 3.22 3.26 -10.45
N GLU A 73 3.74 2.08 -10.79
CA GLU A 73 3.09 1.18 -11.75
C GLU A 73 1.67 0.79 -11.30
N ILE A 74 1.51 0.40 -10.03
CA ILE A 74 0.22 -0.01 -9.49
C ILE A 74 -0.77 1.16 -9.46
N GLU A 75 -0.34 2.33 -9.01
CA GLU A 75 -1.22 3.50 -8.86
C GLU A 75 -1.62 4.14 -10.19
N THR A 76 -0.77 4.06 -11.22
CA THR A 76 -0.97 4.83 -12.46
C THR A 76 -1.35 3.96 -13.66
N ARG A 77 -1.01 2.68 -13.66
CA ARG A 77 -1.14 1.78 -14.83
C ARG A 77 -1.97 0.54 -14.56
N SER A 78 -2.51 0.39 -13.35
CA SER A 78 -3.23 -0.80 -12.94
C SER A 78 -4.64 -0.47 -12.41
N PRO A 79 -5.62 -1.37 -12.60
CA PRO A 79 -6.97 -1.21 -12.04
C PRO A 79 -7.04 -1.52 -10.54
N VAL A 80 -5.93 -1.96 -9.93
CA VAL A 80 -5.85 -2.29 -8.50
C VAL A 80 -5.75 -1.01 -7.67
N GLU A 81 -6.63 -0.87 -6.69
CA GLU A 81 -6.59 0.20 -5.71
C GLU A 81 -5.56 -0.12 -4.62
N LEU A 82 -4.47 0.64 -4.58
CA LEU A 82 -3.43 0.51 -3.57
C LEU A 82 -3.69 1.45 -2.38
N ILE A 83 -3.52 0.90 -1.17
CA ILE A 83 -3.56 1.62 0.10
C ILE A 83 -2.48 1.07 1.04
N ALA A 84 -1.91 1.92 1.90
CA ALA A 84 -0.87 1.49 2.85
C ALA A 84 -1.14 1.92 4.29
N ILE A 85 -0.69 1.09 5.24
CA ILE A 85 -0.66 1.38 6.67
C ILE A 85 0.80 1.23 7.13
N GLY A 86 1.40 2.32 7.60
CA GLY A 86 2.72 2.32 8.21
C GLY A 86 2.60 2.15 9.72
N ILE A 87 3.34 1.23 10.33
CA ILE A 87 3.38 1.05 11.79
C ILE A 87 4.69 1.62 12.31
N GLY A 88 4.64 2.67 13.12
CA GLY A 88 5.83 3.34 13.65
C GLY A 88 6.72 4.01 12.60
N HIS A 89 6.31 4.01 11.33
CA HIS A 89 7.10 4.49 10.20
C HIS A 89 6.24 5.21 9.17
N ASP A 90 6.70 6.37 8.73
CA ASP A 90 5.98 7.18 7.75
C ASP A 90 6.11 6.60 6.32
N VAL A 91 5.03 5.96 5.87
CA VAL A 91 4.89 5.39 4.53
C VAL A 91 4.21 6.35 3.54
N THR A 92 3.72 7.51 3.99
CA THR A 92 3.01 8.50 3.13
C THR A 92 3.94 9.11 2.08
N ARG A 93 5.26 9.03 2.30
CA ARG A 93 6.30 9.42 1.35
C ARG A 93 6.40 8.52 0.09
N TYR A 94 5.73 7.37 0.12
CA TYR A 94 5.73 6.39 -0.96
C TYR A 94 4.35 6.21 -1.57
N TYR A 95 3.32 6.09 -0.74
CA TYR A 95 1.96 5.74 -1.16
C TYR A 95 1.04 6.95 -1.11
N ARG A 96 0.24 7.17 -2.16
CA ARG A 96 -0.70 8.29 -2.22
C ARG A 96 -1.84 8.16 -1.22
N ARG A 97 -2.33 6.93 -1.02
CA ARG A 97 -3.37 6.60 -0.04
C ARG A 97 -2.72 5.83 1.11
N ALA A 98 -2.44 6.51 2.21
CA ALA A 98 -1.79 5.89 3.36
C ALA A 98 -2.20 6.50 4.69
N VAL A 99 -2.00 5.72 5.75
CA VAL A 99 -2.04 6.17 7.15
C VAL A 99 -0.83 5.62 7.89
N THR A 100 -0.35 6.38 8.87
CA THR A 100 0.69 5.92 9.78
C THR A 100 0.09 5.81 11.17
N ILE A 101 0.23 4.65 11.80
CA ILE A 101 -0.16 4.39 13.19
C ILE A 101 1.08 4.28 14.05
N VAL A 102 0.92 4.54 15.35
CA VAL A 102 2.07 4.52 16.28
C VAL A 102 2.48 3.09 16.61
N ASP A 103 1.50 2.22 16.86
CA ASP A 103 1.68 0.84 17.28
C ASP A 103 0.68 -0.11 16.61
N ALA A 104 0.82 -1.41 16.85
CA ALA A 104 0.01 -2.42 16.18
C ALA A 104 -1.41 -2.54 16.77
N GLU A 105 -1.62 -2.03 17.98
CA GLU A 105 -2.89 -2.01 18.67
C GLU A 105 -3.92 -1.12 17.93
N GLU A 106 -3.45 -0.06 17.29
CA GLU A 106 -4.26 0.85 16.46
C GLU A 106 -4.66 0.25 15.09
N LEU A 107 -4.03 -0.86 14.67
CA LEU A 107 -4.18 -1.41 13.32
C LEU A 107 -5.63 -1.76 12.96
N GLY A 108 -6.39 -2.32 13.90
CA GLY A 108 -7.78 -2.68 13.66
C GLY A 108 -8.67 -1.46 13.34
N GLY A 109 -8.44 -0.35 14.04
CA GLY A 109 -9.12 0.92 13.78
C GLY A 109 -8.75 1.48 12.41
N ALA A 110 -7.45 1.54 12.11
CA ALA A 110 -6.94 2.06 10.85
C ALA A 110 -7.44 1.27 9.63
N ILE A 111 -7.46 -0.07 9.70
CA ILE A 111 -8.02 -0.91 8.62
C ILE A 111 -9.50 -0.57 8.38
N THR A 112 -10.28 -0.44 9.45
CA THR A 112 -11.72 -0.18 9.35
C THR A 112 -12.00 1.19 8.72
N GLU A 113 -11.29 2.22 9.19
CA GLU A 113 -11.39 3.58 8.66
C GLU A 113 -11.01 3.64 7.17
N LYS A 114 -9.88 3.04 6.80
CA LYS A 114 -9.39 3.03 5.42
C LYS A 114 -10.26 2.26 4.45
N LEU A 115 -10.85 1.16 4.90
CA LEU A 115 -11.87 0.48 4.10
C LEU A 115 -13.12 1.35 3.94
N ALA A 116 -13.59 2.00 5.00
CA ALA A 116 -14.76 2.89 4.92
C ALA A 116 -14.55 4.08 3.96
N GLU A 117 -13.40 4.76 4.03
CA GLU A 117 -13.01 5.82 3.08
C GLU A 117 -13.08 5.33 1.64
N LEU A 118 -12.48 4.16 1.38
CA LEU A 118 -12.37 3.58 0.05
C LEU A 118 -13.74 3.18 -0.54
N PHE A 119 -14.68 2.72 0.29
CA PHE A 119 -16.07 2.50 -0.15
C PHE A 119 -16.82 3.81 -0.42
N ASN A 120 -16.61 4.85 0.38
CA ASN A 120 -17.29 6.14 0.21
C ASN A 120 -16.84 6.90 -1.04
N GLU A 121 -15.54 6.90 -1.37
CA GLU A 121 -15.01 7.53 -2.59
C GLU A 121 -15.65 6.99 -3.88
N THR A 122 -16.00 5.69 -3.88
CA THR A 122 -16.59 5.01 -5.05
C THR A 122 -18.05 5.43 -5.28
N HIS A 123 -18.75 5.89 -4.24
CA HIS A 123 -20.15 6.29 -4.33
C HIS A 123 -20.35 7.79 -4.64
N GLY A 124 -19.27 8.58 -4.78
CA GLY A 124 -19.33 10.05 -4.91
C GLY A 124 -19.39 10.63 -6.33
N ALA A 125 -19.14 9.87 -7.38
CA ALA A 125 -19.12 10.39 -8.75
C ALA A 125 -20.48 10.22 -9.46
N ALA A 126 -21.53 10.89 -8.97
CA ALA A 126 -22.72 11.12 -9.78
C ALA A 126 -22.40 12.20 -10.83
N PRO A 127 -22.67 11.99 -12.13
CA PRO A 127 -22.41 13.00 -13.14
C PRO A 127 -23.30 14.22 -12.85
N THR A 128 -22.66 15.36 -12.54
CA THR A 128 -23.34 16.65 -12.48
C THR A 128 -23.98 16.92 -13.84
N ARG A 129 -25.30 16.76 -13.94
CA ARG A 129 -26.06 17.13 -15.13
C ARG A 129 -25.86 18.62 -15.36
N SER A 130 -24.99 18.95 -16.32
CA SER A 130 -24.80 20.28 -16.88
C SER A 130 -26.17 20.95 -17.13
N GLY A 131 -26.47 21.97 -16.33
CA GLY A 131 -27.65 22.81 -16.48
C GLY A 131 -27.57 23.57 -17.80
N ARG A 132 -28.25 23.06 -18.83
CA ARG A 132 -28.41 23.75 -20.12
C ARG A 132 -29.38 24.91 -19.91
N ARG A 133 -28.82 26.08 -19.56
CA ARG A 133 -29.57 27.34 -19.41
C ARG A 133 -30.14 27.73 -20.78
N ARG A 134 -31.45 27.57 -20.96
CA ARG A 134 -32.18 28.07 -22.14
C ARG A 134 -32.04 29.59 -22.18
N LEU A 135 -31.51 30.10 -23.28
CA LEU A 135 -31.50 31.52 -23.62
C LEU A 135 -32.93 31.94 -24.00
N HIS A 136 -33.45 32.95 -23.32
CA HIS A 136 -34.59 33.75 -23.76
C HIS A 136 -34.05 35.14 -24.11
N SER A 137 -34.00 35.46 -25.39
CA SER A 137 -34.33 36.79 -25.97
C SER A 137 -34.54 36.58 -27.46
#